data_AF-A0A961EPG2-F1
#
_entry.id   AF-A0A961EPG2-F1
#
_cell.length_a   1.000
_cell.length_b   1.000
_cell.length_c   1.000
_cell.angle_alpha   90.00
_cell.angle_beta   90.00
_cell.angle_gamma   90.00
#
_symmetry.space_group_name_H-M   'P 1'
#
loop_
_entity.id
_entity.type
_entity.pdbx_description
1 polymer ?
#
loop_
_entity_poly.entity_id
_entity_poly.type
_entity_poly.pdbx_seq_one_letter_code
_entity_poly.pdbx_strand_id
1 'polypeptide(L)'
;MFDGLGNKLKSFLNPANNNPVARHFREPEFVQDNEHRTTQVLFLKLLMAVARKDGHIDPEEFELLQDYAFSNALNETEWREIQFYAHANVEQKDLEPMIADLISEIRSRVQKEDLLQAVRDMVAADGRTEEGEKELLELLQSRLEGVQTSILDNTVRSLGRGLRNRKANSTDENARLYALNPVAGVLKQEIPYQGYNHDIIGAKLGLMLVLIHADDTVEGKELKEFARLVGEQLGKPAEEIETLAAQLTRIPAGHFEISHLSRLLVENLSEEQRINWMAALFRMAHADGIFHEEEDRHLRLISRFLLLSTPQFLEARKLATGK
;
A
#
# COMPACT_ATOMS: atom_id res chain seq x y z
N MET A 1 18.73 -5.54 2.69
CA MET A 1 18.82 -4.06 2.53
C MET A 1 17.57 -3.35 3.06
N PHE A 2 16.39 -3.99 3.01
CA PHE A 2 15.16 -3.52 3.67
C PHE A 2 15.12 -3.74 5.21
N ASP A 3 16.03 -4.52 5.78
CA ASP A 3 16.05 -4.89 7.21
C ASP A 3 16.39 -3.71 8.14
N GLY A 4 17.15 -2.73 7.66
CA GLY A 4 17.42 -1.50 8.41
C GLY A 4 16.21 -0.56 8.47
N LEU A 5 15.39 -0.54 7.41
CA LEU A 5 14.20 0.30 7.29
C LEU A 5 13.03 -0.23 8.12
N GLY A 6 12.78 -1.54 8.07
CA GLY A 6 11.73 -2.18 8.86
C GLY A 6 11.94 -2.00 10.38
N ASN A 7 13.19 -2.02 10.83
CA ASN A 7 13.54 -1.83 12.24
C ASN A 7 13.36 -0.38 12.72
N LYS A 8 13.65 0.62 11.87
CA LYS A 8 13.34 2.02 12.19
C LYS A 8 11.83 2.24 12.27
N LEU A 9 11.06 1.75 11.29
CA LEU A 9 9.59 1.81 11.31
C LEU A 9 8.99 1.12 12.54
N LYS A 10 9.41 -0.12 12.85
CA LYS A 10 9.02 -0.83 14.07
C LYS A 10 9.35 -0.04 15.34
N SER A 11 10.47 0.68 15.37
CA SER A 11 10.84 1.51 16.52
C SER A 11 9.94 2.73 16.71
N PHE A 12 9.47 3.36 15.63
CA PHE A 12 8.58 4.53 15.67
C PHE A 12 7.11 4.15 15.89
N LEU A 13 6.72 2.95 15.45
CA LEU A 13 5.40 2.35 15.70
C LEU A 13 5.28 1.72 17.10
N ASN A 14 6.39 1.57 17.82
CA ASN A 14 6.38 1.00 19.17
C ASN A 14 5.59 1.90 20.15
N PRO A 15 4.53 1.40 20.81
CA PRO A 15 3.76 2.11 21.83
C PRO A 15 4.63 2.74 22.93
N ALA A 16 5.75 2.10 23.27
CA ALA A 16 6.70 2.55 24.29
C ALA A 16 7.65 3.66 23.84
N ASN A 17 7.71 3.98 22.54
CA ASN A 17 8.54 5.06 22.04
C ASN A 17 7.87 6.41 22.33
N ASN A 18 8.35 7.14 23.34
CA ASN A 18 7.80 8.43 23.75
C ASN A 18 8.37 9.63 22.95
N ASN A 19 9.04 9.38 21.83
CA ASN A 19 9.50 10.46 20.96
C ASN A 19 8.29 11.29 20.47
N PRO A 20 8.30 12.64 20.61
CA PRO A 20 7.23 13.52 20.13
C PRO A 20 6.84 13.28 18.66
N VAL A 21 7.82 12.91 17.83
CA VAL A 21 7.65 12.58 16.41
C VAL A 21 6.85 11.29 16.23
N ALA A 22 7.11 10.29 17.07
CA ALA A 22 6.41 9.01 17.06
C ALA A 22 4.97 9.14 17.58
N ARG A 23 4.69 10.14 18.42
CA ARG A 23 3.33 10.48 18.88
C ARG A 23 2.52 11.17 17.79
N HIS A 24 3.12 12.07 17.01
CA HIS A 24 2.45 12.74 15.89
C HIS A 24 1.92 11.76 14.83
N PHE A 25 2.65 10.66 14.59
CA PHE A 25 2.21 9.58 13.68
C PHE A 25 1.05 8.73 14.21
N ARG A 26 0.89 8.64 15.54
CA ARG A 26 -0.07 7.73 16.20
C ARG A 26 -1.34 8.41 16.68
N GLU A 27 -1.28 9.70 16.99
CA GLU A 27 -2.35 10.41 17.68
C GLU A 27 -3.15 11.30 16.70
N PRO A 28 -4.42 10.96 16.40
CA PRO A 28 -5.27 11.72 15.48
C PRO A 28 -5.56 13.16 15.92
N GLU A 29 -5.24 13.51 17.16
CA GLU A 29 -5.44 14.83 17.77
C GLU A 29 -4.50 15.90 17.19
N PHE A 30 -3.33 15.46 16.68
CA PHE A 30 -2.36 16.30 15.98
C PHE A 30 -2.58 16.33 14.46
N VAL A 31 -3.54 15.54 13.98
CA VAL A 31 -3.95 15.41 12.59
C VAL A 31 -5.09 16.42 12.33
N GLN A 32 -4.79 17.72 12.40
CA GLN A 32 -5.76 18.75 12.02
C GLN A 32 -5.94 18.78 10.49
N ASP A 33 -7.18 18.89 10.02
CA ASP A 33 -7.52 19.08 8.60
C ASP A 33 -6.89 20.37 8.09
N ASN A 34 -5.74 20.23 7.43
CA ASN A 34 -5.06 21.32 6.76
C ASN A 34 -5.50 21.32 5.28
N GLU A 35 -6.05 22.43 4.77
CA GLU A 35 -6.47 22.54 3.36
C GLU A 35 -5.34 22.17 2.38
N HIS A 36 -4.08 22.34 2.79
CA HIS A 36 -2.88 21.98 2.02
C HIS A 36 -2.64 20.47 1.88
N ARG A 37 -3.29 19.64 2.70
CA ARG A 37 -3.05 18.20 2.80
C ARG A 37 -3.49 17.45 1.55
N THR A 38 -4.62 17.85 0.96
CA THR A 38 -5.09 17.26 -0.30
C THR A 38 -4.08 17.47 -1.42
N THR A 39 -3.50 18.68 -1.52
CA THR A 39 -2.47 18.99 -2.51
C THR A 39 -1.20 18.15 -2.30
N GLN A 40 -0.76 18.01 -1.04
CA GLN A 40 0.45 17.23 -0.69
C GLN A 40 0.28 15.74 -1.00
N VAL A 41 -0.86 15.15 -0.62
CA VAL A 41 -1.16 13.74 -0.92
C VAL A 41 -1.21 13.50 -2.43
N LEU A 42 -1.89 14.38 -3.19
CA LEU A 42 -1.94 14.27 -4.65
C LEU A 42 -0.54 14.37 -5.28
N PHE A 43 0.28 15.30 -4.78
CA PHE A 43 1.63 15.48 -5.27
C PHE A 43 2.52 14.26 -5.00
N LEU A 44 2.48 13.71 -3.79
CA LEU A 44 3.29 12.54 -3.45
C LEU A 44 2.81 11.27 -4.16
N LYS A 45 1.49 11.11 -4.38
CA LYS A 45 0.95 10.06 -5.26
C LYS A 45 1.53 10.19 -6.68
N LEU A 46 1.58 11.41 -7.20
CA LEU A 46 2.12 11.68 -8.53
C LEU A 46 3.63 11.39 -8.60
N LEU A 47 4.43 11.88 -7.64
CA LEU A 47 5.86 11.64 -7.64
C LEU A 47 6.19 10.15 -7.49
N MET A 48 5.49 9.42 -6.62
CA MET A 48 5.64 7.97 -6.50
C MET A 48 5.31 7.24 -7.81
N ALA A 49 4.27 7.68 -8.52
CA ALA A 49 3.90 7.11 -9.82
C ALA A 49 4.93 7.43 -10.92
N VAL A 50 5.56 8.61 -10.87
CA VAL A 50 6.62 9.02 -11.79
C VAL A 50 7.90 8.23 -11.52
N ALA A 51 8.35 8.14 -10.27
CA ALA A 51 9.51 7.34 -9.88
C ALA A 51 9.33 5.86 -10.28
N ARG A 52 8.11 5.33 -10.22
CA ARG A 52 7.81 3.94 -10.60
C ARG A 52 7.83 3.68 -12.11
N LYS A 53 7.89 4.73 -12.95
CA LYS A 53 7.67 4.66 -14.41
C LYS A 53 8.53 3.60 -15.08
N ASP A 54 9.77 3.45 -14.62
CA ASP A 54 10.79 2.62 -15.27
C ASP A 54 10.88 1.19 -14.72
N GLY A 55 9.89 0.76 -13.93
CA GLY A 55 9.83 -0.63 -13.46
C GLY A 55 10.24 -0.81 -12.00
N HIS A 56 10.98 0.13 -11.44
CA HIS A 56 11.52 0.11 -10.08
C HIS A 56 11.56 1.55 -9.54
N ILE A 57 11.68 1.70 -8.21
CA ILE A 57 11.91 3.00 -7.56
C ILE A 57 13.28 2.90 -6.91
N ASP A 58 14.12 3.91 -7.08
CA ASP A 58 15.44 3.93 -6.45
C ASP A 58 15.29 4.12 -4.91
N PRO A 59 16.11 3.45 -4.08
CA PRO A 59 16.11 3.68 -2.64
C PRO A 59 16.24 5.16 -2.24
N GLU A 60 17.03 5.96 -2.95
CA GLU A 60 17.25 7.38 -2.66
C GLU A 60 16.00 8.22 -2.97
N GLU A 61 15.30 7.94 -4.09
CA GLU A 61 14.01 8.54 -4.42
C GLU A 61 12.95 8.21 -3.36
N PHE A 62 12.90 6.94 -2.94
CA PHE A 62 11.94 6.51 -1.93
C PHE A 62 12.18 7.20 -0.59
N GLU A 63 13.45 7.31 -0.15
CA GLU A 63 13.81 8.00 1.08
C GLU A 63 13.46 9.50 1.00
N LEU A 64 13.70 10.14 -0.14
CA LEU A 64 13.31 11.54 -0.36
C LEU A 64 11.79 11.73 -0.30
N LEU A 65 11.01 10.85 -0.94
CA LEU A 65 9.55 10.87 -0.87
C LEU A 65 9.05 10.64 0.56
N GLN A 66 9.73 9.80 1.32
CA GLN A 66 9.44 9.57 2.72
C GLN A 66 9.69 10.82 3.56
N ASP A 67 10.83 11.50 3.35
CA ASP A 67 11.18 12.75 4.01
C ASP A 67 10.18 13.88 3.70
N TYR A 68 9.67 13.95 2.47
CA TYR A 68 8.57 14.85 2.14
C TYR A 68 7.27 14.48 2.84
N ALA A 69 6.89 13.20 2.86
CA ALA A 69 5.69 12.76 3.59
C ALA A 69 5.78 13.11 5.08
N PHE A 70 6.96 12.93 5.68
CA PHE A 70 7.24 13.31 7.07
C PHE A 70 7.16 14.82 7.29
N SER A 71 7.81 15.62 6.43
CA SER A 71 7.83 17.08 6.54
C SER A 71 6.43 17.70 6.40
N ASN A 72 5.53 17.00 5.70
CA ASN A 72 4.13 17.40 5.52
C ASN A 72 3.18 16.75 6.54
N ALA A 73 3.69 16.02 7.54
CA ALA A 73 2.93 15.40 8.62
C ALA A 73 1.76 14.51 8.13
N LEU A 74 1.98 13.75 7.06
CA LEU A 74 0.99 12.78 6.58
C LEU A 74 0.75 11.67 7.60
N ASN A 75 -0.50 11.19 7.68
CA ASN A 75 -0.81 10.06 8.55
C ASN A 75 -0.47 8.72 7.89
N GLU A 76 -0.52 7.66 8.69
CA GLU A 76 -0.18 6.31 8.23
C GLU A 76 -1.06 5.83 7.07
N THR A 77 -2.36 6.13 7.10
CA THR A 77 -3.30 5.76 6.04
C THR A 77 -2.92 6.43 4.72
N GLU A 78 -2.65 7.73 4.73
CA GLU A 78 -2.26 8.51 3.55
C GLU A 78 -0.92 8.04 2.98
N TRP A 79 0.04 7.72 3.84
CA TRP A 79 1.31 7.16 3.40
C TRP A 79 1.11 5.81 2.71
N ARG A 80 0.27 4.92 3.26
CA ARG A 80 -0.07 3.64 2.61
C ARG A 80 -0.77 3.85 1.26
N GLU A 81 -1.66 4.85 1.15
CA GLU A 81 -2.27 5.21 -0.13
C GLU A 81 -1.24 5.67 -1.16
N ILE A 82 -0.21 6.42 -0.74
CA ILE A 82 0.89 6.84 -1.62
C ILE A 82 1.73 5.63 -2.03
N GLN A 83 2.07 4.74 -1.09
CA GLN A 83 2.85 3.53 -1.36
C GLN A 83 2.16 2.56 -2.32
N PHE A 84 0.83 2.61 -2.47
CA PHE A 84 0.15 1.88 -3.53
C PHE A 84 0.75 2.19 -4.93
N TYR A 85 1.10 3.45 -5.18
CA TYR A 85 1.68 3.88 -6.45
C TYR A 85 3.10 3.35 -6.69
N ALA A 86 3.79 2.86 -5.65
CA ALA A 86 5.05 2.14 -5.80
C ALA A 86 4.88 0.76 -6.45
N HIS A 87 3.66 0.21 -6.40
CA HIS A 87 3.33 -1.11 -6.93
C HIS A 87 2.40 -1.05 -8.14
N ALA A 88 1.67 0.05 -8.31
CA ALA A 88 0.70 0.22 -9.39
C ALA A 88 1.39 0.57 -10.72
N ASN A 89 0.96 -0.09 -11.79
CA ASN A 89 1.33 0.32 -13.15
C ASN A 89 0.42 1.47 -13.60
N VAL A 90 0.93 2.70 -13.54
CA VAL A 90 0.19 3.91 -13.95
C VAL A 90 0.64 4.33 -15.34
N GLU A 91 -0.29 4.31 -16.30
CA GLU A 91 0.00 4.76 -17.66
C GLU A 91 0.11 6.29 -17.74
N GLN A 92 0.83 6.80 -18.73
CA GLN A 92 1.00 8.25 -18.91
C GLN A 92 -0.34 8.99 -19.10
N LYS A 93 -1.32 8.33 -19.73
CA LYS A 93 -2.69 8.86 -19.89
C LYS A 93 -3.40 9.11 -18.56
N ASP A 94 -3.02 8.39 -17.50
CA ASP A 94 -3.62 8.50 -16.17
C ASP A 94 -2.89 9.53 -15.30
N LEU A 95 -1.63 9.84 -15.61
CA LEU A 95 -0.84 10.90 -14.96
C LEU A 95 -1.31 12.30 -15.35
N GLU A 96 -1.72 12.52 -16.60
CA GLU A 96 -2.18 13.84 -17.06
C GLU A 96 -3.39 14.38 -16.25
N PRO A 97 -4.45 13.59 -16.00
CA PRO A 97 -5.51 13.99 -15.08
C PRO A 97 -5.01 14.29 -13.66
N MET A 98 -4.07 13.51 -13.13
CA MET A 98 -3.51 13.74 -11.79
C MET A 98 -2.74 15.07 -11.71
N ILE A 99 -1.98 15.41 -12.76
CA ILE A 99 -1.29 16.70 -12.88
C ILE A 99 -2.29 17.86 -12.95
N ALA A 100 -3.36 17.71 -13.74
CA ALA A 100 -4.41 18.71 -13.85
C ALA A 100 -5.13 18.95 -12.51
N ASP A 101 -5.43 17.87 -11.79
CA ASP A 101 -6.03 17.93 -10.45
C ASP A 101 -5.10 18.63 -9.46
N LEU A 102 -3.80 18.29 -9.44
CA LEU A 102 -2.80 18.94 -8.60
C LEU A 102 -2.74 20.46 -8.86
N ILE A 103 -2.61 20.87 -10.13
CA ILE A 103 -2.60 22.28 -10.54
C ILE A 103 -3.86 22.99 -10.03
N SER A 104 -5.02 22.34 -10.14
CA SER A 104 -6.29 22.94 -9.74
C SER A 104 -6.39 23.19 -8.24
N GLU A 105 -5.60 22.48 -7.42
CA GLU A 105 -5.57 22.59 -5.95
C GLU A 105 -4.49 23.53 -5.41
N ILE A 106 -3.58 24.02 -6.25
CA ILE A 106 -2.56 24.99 -5.81
C ILE A 106 -3.23 26.35 -5.60
N ARG A 107 -3.20 26.85 -4.35
CA ARG A 107 -3.86 28.11 -3.95
C ARG A 107 -2.89 29.25 -3.63
N SER A 108 -1.63 28.93 -3.34
CA SER A 108 -0.65 29.92 -2.89
C SER A 108 0.68 29.82 -3.65
N ARG A 109 1.40 30.94 -3.72
CA ARG A 109 2.75 30.99 -4.29
C ARG A 109 3.74 30.18 -3.48
N VAL A 110 3.62 30.20 -2.15
CA VAL A 110 4.51 29.45 -1.24
C VAL A 110 4.38 27.96 -1.55
N GLN A 111 3.14 27.45 -1.57
CA GLN A 111 2.86 26.05 -1.89
C GLN A 111 3.41 25.66 -3.27
N LYS A 112 3.25 26.54 -4.28
CA LYS A 112 3.81 26.30 -5.61
C LYS A 112 5.34 26.14 -5.57
N GLU A 113 6.05 27.02 -4.86
CA GLU A 113 7.52 26.93 -4.79
C GLU A 113 8.00 25.72 -4.00
N ASP A 114 7.29 25.32 -2.94
CA ASP A 114 7.61 24.11 -2.18
C ASP A 114 7.52 22.86 -3.08
N LEU A 115 6.45 22.76 -3.89
CA LEU A 115 6.28 21.67 -4.86
C LEU A 115 7.35 21.69 -5.95
N LEU A 116 7.70 22.88 -6.48
CA LEU A 116 8.77 23.02 -7.48
C LEU A 116 10.13 22.63 -6.91
N GLN A 117 10.42 22.99 -5.66
CA GLN A 117 11.64 22.58 -5.01
C GLN A 117 11.69 21.06 -4.84
N ALA A 118 10.58 20.43 -4.45
CA ALA A 118 10.51 18.99 -4.35
C ALA A 118 10.71 18.25 -5.69
N VAL A 119 10.19 18.79 -6.79
CA VAL A 119 10.48 18.23 -8.14
C VAL A 119 11.97 18.36 -8.47
N ARG A 120 12.62 19.48 -8.13
CA ARG A 120 14.06 19.66 -8.38
C ARG A 120 14.90 18.72 -7.52
N ASP A 121 14.52 18.54 -6.27
CA ASP A 121 15.21 17.63 -5.36
C ASP A 121 15.06 16.19 -5.84
N MET A 122 13.90 15.78 -6.37
CA MET A 122 13.71 14.48 -7.04
C MET A 122 14.62 14.31 -8.24
N VAL A 123 14.68 15.29 -9.16
CA VAL A 123 15.59 15.26 -10.32
C VAL A 123 17.06 15.19 -9.89
N ALA A 124 17.40 15.75 -8.73
CA ALA A 124 18.77 15.76 -8.20
C ALA A 124 19.11 14.54 -7.34
N ALA A 125 18.10 13.82 -6.83
CA ALA A 125 18.27 12.66 -5.95
C ALA A 125 18.87 11.46 -6.68
N ASP A 126 18.79 11.40 -8.00
CA ASP A 126 19.48 10.39 -8.79
C ASP A 126 20.37 11.01 -9.89
N GLY A 127 21.59 10.49 -10.01
CA GLY A 127 22.50 10.75 -11.13
C GLY A 127 22.20 9.88 -12.36
N ARG A 128 21.18 9.01 -12.30
CA ARG A 128 20.77 8.06 -13.33
C ARG A 128 19.26 8.05 -13.61
N THR A 129 18.53 9.15 -13.36
CA THR A 129 17.14 9.29 -13.79
C THR A 129 17.01 8.84 -15.25
N GLU A 130 16.25 7.77 -15.50
CA GLU A 130 16.07 7.26 -16.85
C GLU A 130 15.30 8.29 -17.70
N GLU A 131 15.42 8.18 -19.03
CA GLU A 131 14.93 9.21 -19.96
C GLU A 131 13.41 9.44 -19.81
N GLY A 132 12.66 8.39 -19.44
CA GLY A 132 11.21 8.44 -19.25
C GLY A 132 10.75 9.18 -17.98
N GLU A 133 11.39 8.95 -16.84
CA GLU A 133 11.09 9.67 -15.59
C GLU A 133 11.41 11.16 -15.73
N LYS A 134 12.57 11.48 -16.32
CA LYS A 134 13.03 12.86 -16.49
C LYS A 134 12.07 13.67 -17.35
N GLU A 135 11.59 13.11 -18.46
CA GLU A 135 10.58 13.76 -19.31
C GLU A 135 9.28 14.09 -18.54
N LEU A 136 8.85 13.20 -17.64
CA LEU A 136 7.65 13.41 -16.82
C LEU A 136 7.87 14.45 -15.71
N LEU A 137 9.04 14.45 -15.07
CA LEU A 137 9.40 15.47 -14.08
C LEU A 137 9.54 16.85 -14.73
N GLU A 138 10.14 16.95 -15.92
CA GLU A 138 10.23 18.19 -16.69
C GLU A 138 8.83 18.68 -17.13
N LEU A 139 7.96 17.77 -17.57
CA LEU A 139 6.56 18.09 -17.88
C LEU A 139 5.84 18.63 -16.63
N LEU A 140 5.98 17.96 -15.49
CA LEU A 140 5.39 18.38 -14.23
C LEU A 140 5.91 19.76 -13.79
N GLN A 141 7.22 19.98 -13.86
CA GLN A 141 7.85 21.27 -13.55
C GLN A 141 7.28 22.38 -14.44
N SER A 142 7.23 22.17 -15.76
CA SER A 142 6.68 23.14 -16.71
C SER A 142 5.21 23.47 -16.41
N ARG A 143 4.42 22.46 -16.06
CA ARG A 143 3.01 22.60 -15.69
C ARG A 143 2.83 23.39 -14.39
N LEU A 144 3.65 23.13 -13.38
CA LEU A 144 3.66 23.88 -12.12
C LEU A 144 4.10 25.34 -12.32
N GLU A 145 5.15 25.59 -13.11
CA GLU A 145 5.62 26.94 -13.43
C GLU A 145 4.54 27.79 -14.10
N GLY A 146 3.71 27.18 -14.96
CA GLY A 146 2.59 27.84 -15.63
C GLY A 146 1.42 28.23 -14.71
N VAL A 147 1.38 27.77 -13.45
CA VAL A 147 0.32 28.12 -12.50
C VAL A 147 0.42 29.61 -12.11
N GLN A 148 -0.60 30.39 -12.48
CA GLN A 148 -0.74 31.78 -12.04
C GLN A 148 -1.36 31.81 -10.64
N THR A 149 -0.56 32.16 -9.63
CA THR A 149 -0.99 32.26 -8.22
C THR A 149 -1.32 33.70 -7.80
N SER A 150 -1.73 34.54 -8.75
CA SER A 150 -1.94 35.98 -8.52
C SER A 150 -3.08 36.24 -7.53
N ILE A 151 -2.82 37.13 -6.57
CA ILE A 151 -3.66 37.49 -5.42
C ILE A 151 -5.05 38.02 -5.82
N LEU A 152 -5.26 38.41 -7.08
CA LEU A 152 -6.52 38.99 -7.58
C LEU A 152 -7.45 38.00 -8.33
N ASP A 153 -7.02 36.78 -8.63
CA ASP A 153 -7.82 35.81 -9.41
C ASP A 153 -8.52 34.73 -8.55
N ASN A 154 -8.21 34.68 -7.25
CA ASN A 154 -8.81 33.72 -6.32
C ASN A 154 -10.30 33.99 -6.01
N THR A 155 -10.82 35.18 -6.35
CA THR A 155 -12.23 35.55 -6.11
C THR A 155 -13.17 35.10 -7.23
N VAL A 156 -12.67 34.70 -8.40
CA VAL A 156 -13.50 34.31 -9.56
C VAL A 156 -13.60 32.79 -9.73
N ARG A 157 -12.67 32.00 -9.18
CA ARG A 157 -12.79 30.52 -9.18
C ARG A 157 -13.71 29.96 -8.10
N SER A 158 -14.09 30.74 -7.09
CA SER A 158 -14.90 30.29 -5.95
C SER A 158 -16.42 30.32 -6.17
N LEU A 159 -16.92 30.73 -7.34
CA LEU A 159 -18.36 30.89 -7.57
C LEU A 159 -18.96 30.10 -8.75
N GLY A 160 -18.16 29.33 -9.50
CA GLY A 160 -18.61 28.82 -10.82
C GLY A 160 -18.53 27.32 -11.10
N ARG A 161 -17.86 26.52 -10.27
CA ARG A 161 -17.78 25.06 -10.43
C ARG A 161 -17.76 24.46 -9.04
N GLY A 162 -18.90 24.00 -8.52
CA GLY A 162 -19.12 22.57 -8.29
C GLY A 162 -17.80 21.84 -8.05
N LEU A 163 -17.54 21.21 -6.91
CA LEU A 163 -18.23 19.98 -6.49
C LEU A 163 -18.73 19.14 -7.68
N ARG A 164 -18.00 19.18 -8.80
CA ARG A 164 -18.21 18.37 -9.97
C ARG A 164 -17.72 17.01 -9.51
N ASN A 165 -18.69 16.15 -9.17
CA ASN A 165 -18.52 14.72 -8.88
C ASN A 165 -17.14 14.25 -9.29
N ARG A 166 -16.22 14.25 -8.31
CA ARG A 166 -14.89 13.68 -8.41
C ARG A 166 -15.15 12.21 -8.65
N LYS A 167 -15.27 11.80 -9.92
CA LYS A 167 -15.37 10.40 -10.27
C LYS A 167 -13.98 9.87 -9.98
N ALA A 168 -13.79 9.31 -8.77
CA ALA A 168 -12.54 8.68 -8.40
C ALA A 168 -12.13 7.80 -9.59
N ASN A 169 -10.94 8.06 -10.12
CA ASN A 169 -10.37 7.12 -11.08
C ASN A 169 -10.22 5.78 -10.34
N SER A 170 -10.30 4.67 -11.06
CA SER A 170 -10.19 3.34 -10.43
C SER A 170 -8.92 3.20 -9.61
N THR A 171 -7.85 3.90 -10.00
CA THR A 171 -6.56 3.93 -9.31
C THR A 171 -6.62 4.58 -7.92
N ASP A 172 -7.29 5.73 -7.73
CA ASP A 172 -7.42 6.37 -6.40
C ASP A 172 -8.34 5.56 -5.48
N GLU A 173 -9.38 4.92 -6.03
CA GLU A 173 -10.21 3.99 -5.28
C GLU A 173 -9.40 2.77 -4.82
N ASN A 174 -8.56 2.22 -5.70
CA ASN A 174 -7.65 1.12 -5.37
C ASN A 174 -6.60 1.53 -4.34
N ALA A 175 -6.07 2.76 -4.40
CA ALA A 175 -5.11 3.30 -3.42
C ALA A 175 -5.72 3.37 -2.01
N ARG A 176 -6.97 3.86 -1.89
CA ARG A 176 -7.69 3.88 -0.60
C ARG A 176 -7.96 2.47 -0.08
N LEU A 177 -8.30 1.54 -0.96
CA LEU A 177 -8.46 0.14 -0.58
C LEU A 177 -7.14 -0.45 -0.10
N TYR A 178 -6.02 -0.12 -0.76
CA TYR A 178 -4.70 -0.61 -0.39
C TYR A 178 -4.32 -0.25 1.04
N ALA A 179 -4.74 0.92 1.55
CA ALA A 179 -4.43 1.33 2.92
C ALA A 179 -4.98 0.39 4.01
N LEU A 180 -6.06 -0.33 3.71
CA LEU A 180 -6.72 -1.28 4.63
C LEU A 180 -6.54 -2.74 4.21
N ASN A 181 -6.52 -2.98 2.90
CA ASN A 181 -6.37 -4.29 2.28
C ASN A 181 -5.42 -4.18 1.08
N PRO A 182 -4.10 -4.16 1.33
CA PRO A 182 -3.08 -3.97 0.32
C PRO A 182 -3.22 -4.93 -0.87
N VAL A 183 -3.50 -6.20 -0.58
CA VAL A 183 -3.65 -7.21 -1.62
C VAL A 183 -4.87 -6.93 -2.47
N ALA A 184 -6.02 -6.56 -1.89
CA ALA A 184 -7.20 -6.24 -2.67
C ALA A 184 -6.99 -5.03 -3.59
N GLY A 185 -6.24 -4.01 -3.12
CA GLY A 185 -5.85 -2.87 -3.94
C GLY A 185 -5.03 -3.27 -5.16
N VAL A 186 -4.00 -4.12 -4.97
CA VAL A 186 -3.19 -4.66 -6.08
C VAL A 186 -4.02 -5.57 -7.00
N LEU A 187 -4.85 -6.46 -6.44
CA LEU A 187 -5.69 -7.35 -7.24
C LEU A 187 -6.69 -6.60 -8.12
N LYS A 188 -7.33 -5.53 -7.63
CA LYS A 188 -8.23 -4.71 -8.43
C LYS A 188 -7.53 -3.99 -9.58
N GLN A 189 -6.23 -3.71 -9.45
CA GLN A 189 -5.43 -3.10 -10.49
C GLN A 189 -5.05 -4.12 -11.57
N GLU A 190 -4.58 -5.30 -11.16
CA GLU A 190 -4.01 -6.32 -12.07
C GLU A 190 -5.08 -7.24 -12.68
N ILE A 191 -6.19 -7.47 -11.96
CA ILE A 191 -7.25 -8.39 -12.35
C ILE A 191 -8.58 -7.63 -12.39
N PRO A 192 -9.12 -7.35 -13.59
CA PRO A 192 -10.44 -6.74 -13.72
C PRO A 192 -11.51 -7.60 -13.03
N TYR A 193 -12.54 -6.96 -12.48
CA TYR A 193 -13.63 -7.66 -11.81
C TYR A 193 -14.33 -8.65 -12.76
N GLN A 194 -14.12 -9.94 -12.54
CA GLN A 194 -14.75 -11.06 -13.26
C GLN A 194 -15.62 -11.90 -12.32
N GLY A 195 -16.20 -11.28 -11.28
CA GLY A 195 -16.97 -11.97 -10.23
C GLY A 195 -16.15 -12.39 -9.02
N TYR A 196 -14.85 -12.09 -9.00
CA TYR A 196 -14.00 -12.26 -7.82
C TYR A 196 -14.31 -11.21 -6.76
N ASN A 197 -14.53 -11.66 -5.52
CA ASN A 197 -14.57 -10.76 -4.38
C ASN A 197 -13.13 -10.43 -3.94
N HIS A 198 -12.52 -9.42 -4.56
CA HIS A 198 -11.14 -9.01 -4.29
C HIS A 198 -10.90 -8.63 -2.83
N ASP A 199 -11.92 -8.16 -2.11
CA ASP A 199 -11.76 -7.81 -0.70
C ASP A 199 -11.56 -9.07 0.16
N ILE A 200 -12.38 -10.11 -0.07
CA ILE A 200 -12.24 -11.40 0.63
C ILE A 200 -10.95 -12.12 0.20
N ILE A 201 -10.66 -12.16 -1.10
CA ILE A 201 -9.44 -12.81 -1.61
C ILE A 201 -8.21 -12.07 -1.09
N GLY A 202 -8.21 -10.74 -1.13
CA GLY A 202 -7.14 -9.92 -0.60
C GLY A 202 -6.94 -10.10 0.90
N ALA A 203 -8.02 -10.23 1.68
CA ALA A 203 -7.93 -10.49 3.11
C ALA A 203 -7.33 -11.86 3.42
N LYS A 204 -7.73 -12.90 2.67
CA LYS A 204 -7.12 -14.23 2.73
C LYS A 204 -5.62 -14.15 2.45
N LEU A 205 -5.26 -13.68 1.25
CA LEU A 205 -3.86 -13.64 0.82
C LEU A 205 -3.00 -12.71 1.69
N GLY A 206 -3.55 -11.60 2.20
CA GLY A 206 -2.86 -10.71 3.12
C GLY A 206 -2.49 -11.40 4.43
N LEU A 207 -3.38 -12.22 5.00
CA LEU A 207 -3.07 -13.01 6.20
C LEU A 207 -2.03 -14.12 5.93
N MET A 208 -1.93 -14.62 4.70
CA MET A 208 -0.83 -15.50 4.30
C MET A 208 0.50 -14.76 4.25
N LEU A 209 0.51 -13.56 3.67
CA LEU A 209 1.72 -12.73 3.59
C LEU A 209 2.23 -12.33 4.98
N VAL A 210 1.34 -12.12 5.95
CA VAL A 210 1.74 -11.93 7.36
C VAL A 210 2.57 -13.10 7.89
N LEU A 211 2.23 -14.34 7.51
CA LEU A 211 3.01 -15.52 7.90
C LEU A 211 4.33 -15.62 7.14
N ILE A 212 4.32 -15.34 5.84
CA ILE A 212 5.54 -15.36 5.01
C ILE A 212 6.56 -14.30 5.47
N HIS A 213 6.10 -13.22 6.08
CA HIS A 213 6.97 -12.21 6.70
C HIS A 213 7.26 -12.46 8.19
N ALA A 214 6.80 -13.59 8.75
CA ALA A 214 7.00 -13.90 10.17
C ALA A 214 8.46 -14.29 10.47
N ASP A 215 9.13 -14.92 9.51
CA ASP A 215 10.58 -15.06 9.52
C ASP A 215 11.21 -14.06 8.54
N ASP A 216 12.44 -13.63 8.79
CA ASP A 216 13.15 -12.70 7.89
C ASP A 216 13.67 -13.44 6.62
N THR A 217 13.17 -14.65 6.35
CA THR A 217 13.67 -15.59 5.34
C THR A 217 12.54 -16.21 4.54
N VAL A 218 12.01 -15.49 3.56
CA VAL A 218 11.03 -16.05 2.61
C VAL A 218 11.64 -17.26 1.88
N GLU A 219 11.18 -18.47 2.19
CA GLU A 219 11.71 -19.67 1.58
C GLU A 219 11.10 -19.91 0.19
N GLY A 220 11.90 -20.45 -0.74
CA GLY A 220 11.43 -20.73 -2.10
C GLY A 220 10.29 -21.77 -2.18
N LYS A 221 10.03 -22.54 -1.11
CA LYS A 221 8.90 -23.49 -1.04
C LYS A 221 7.60 -22.79 -0.61
N GLU A 222 7.68 -21.88 0.35
CA GLU A 222 6.52 -21.08 0.79
C GLU A 222 6.01 -20.18 -0.32
N LEU A 223 6.93 -19.56 -1.08
CA LEU A 223 6.57 -18.74 -2.24
C LEU A 223 5.81 -19.54 -3.30
N LYS A 224 6.22 -20.80 -3.55
CA LYS A 224 5.52 -21.69 -4.49
C LYS A 224 4.14 -22.08 -3.98
N GLU A 225 4.02 -22.37 -2.69
CA GLU A 225 2.74 -22.71 -2.07
C GLU A 225 1.80 -21.50 -2.03
N PHE A 226 2.34 -20.31 -1.78
CA PHE A 226 1.63 -19.05 -1.89
C PHE A 226 1.12 -18.81 -3.31
N ALA A 227 1.98 -18.90 -4.33
CA ALA A 227 1.57 -18.76 -5.73
C ALA A 227 0.47 -19.78 -6.13
N ARG A 228 0.57 -21.02 -5.65
CA ARG A 228 -0.44 -22.05 -5.83
C ARG A 228 -1.79 -21.63 -5.23
N LEU A 229 -1.78 -21.12 -3.99
CA LEU A 229 -2.99 -20.66 -3.28
C LEU A 229 -3.59 -19.40 -3.92
N VAL A 230 -2.77 -18.47 -4.42
CA VAL A 230 -3.23 -17.31 -5.20
C VAL A 230 -3.96 -17.79 -6.46
N GLY A 231 -3.39 -18.77 -7.17
CA GLY A 231 -4.01 -19.39 -8.34
C GLY A 231 -5.35 -20.06 -8.01
N GLU A 232 -5.45 -20.78 -6.89
CA GLU A 232 -6.71 -21.38 -6.44
C GLU A 232 -7.79 -20.34 -6.10
N GLN A 233 -7.44 -19.26 -5.40
CA GLN A 233 -8.42 -18.21 -5.08
C GLN A 233 -8.92 -17.47 -6.33
N LEU A 234 -8.06 -17.34 -7.34
CA LEU A 234 -8.37 -16.64 -8.58
C LEU A 234 -8.80 -17.57 -9.72
N GLY A 235 -8.86 -18.89 -9.51
CA GLY A 235 -9.18 -19.85 -10.58
C GLY A 235 -8.23 -19.77 -11.78
N LYS A 236 -6.95 -19.44 -11.56
CA LYS A 236 -5.94 -19.24 -12.59
C LYS A 236 -4.79 -20.25 -12.45
N PRO A 237 -4.15 -20.67 -13.56
CA PRO A 237 -3.00 -21.57 -13.51
C PRO A 237 -1.80 -20.88 -12.86
N ALA A 238 -0.92 -21.67 -12.22
CA ALA A 238 0.22 -21.14 -11.48
C ALA A 238 1.13 -20.26 -12.34
N GLU A 239 1.37 -20.64 -13.60
CA GLU A 239 2.23 -19.90 -14.55
C GLU A 239 1.73 -18.47 -14.83
N GLU A 240 0.42 -18.23 -14.78
CA GLU A 240 -0.17 -16.88 -14.94
C GLU A 240 -0.07 -16.03 -13.68
N ILE A 241 0.21 -16.65 -12.54
CA ILE A 241 0.10 -16.05 -11.20
C ILE A 241 1.46 -15.82 -10.55
N GLU A 242 2.53 -16.46 -11.01
CA GLU A 242 3.87 -16.31 -10.42
C GLU A 242 4.31 -14.84 -10.32
N THR A 243 4.12 -14.04 -11.38
CA THR A 243 4.46 -12.61 -11.38
C THR A 243 3.63 -11.84 -10.35
N LEU A 244 2.34 -12.10 -10.28
CA LEU A 244 1.44 -11.44 -9.32
C LEU A 244 1.78 -11.85 -7.88
N ALA A 245 2.02 -13.14 -7.63
CA ALA A 245 2.41 -13.64 -6.32
C ALA A 245 3.74 -12.98 -5.86
N ALA A 246 4.73 -12.89 -6.74
CA ALA A 246 5.97 -12.19 -6.46
C ALA A 246 5.75 -10.69 -6.17
N GLN A 247 4.88 -10.01 -6.92
CA GLN A 247 4.50 -8.62 -6.65
C GLN A 247 3.84 -8.46 -5.28
N LEU A 248 2.92 -9.36 -4.90
CA LEU A 248 2.25 -9.35 -3.60
C LEU A 248 3.21 -9.57 -2.44
N THR A 249 4.23 -10.43 -2.58
CA THR A 249 5.26 -10.65 -1.53
C THR A 249 6.16 -9.45 -1.26
N ARG A 250 6.15 -8.43 -2.14
CA ARG A 250 6.89 -7.18 -1.94
C ARG A 250 6.11 -6.16 -1.11
N ILE A 251 4.84 -6.43 -0.79
CA ILE A 251 4.05 -5.57 0.08
C ILE A 251 4.66 -5.64 1.49
N PRO A 252 5.04 -4.51 2.11
CA PRO A 252 5.64 -4.52 3.44
C PRO A 252 4.73 -5.15 4.50
N ALA A 253 5.31 -5.97 5.38
CA ALA A 253 4.58 -6.63 6.47
C ALA A 253 3.75 -5.67 7.33
N GLY A 254 4.25 -4.45 7.54
CA GLY A 254 3.57 -3.40 8.31
C GLY A 254 2.28 -2.86 7.68
N HIS A 255 1.97 -3.20 6.43
CA HIS A 255 0.74 -2.77 5.76
C HIS A 255 -0.44 -3.71 6.06
N PHE A 256 -0.20 -4.89 6.65
CA PHE A 256 -1.25 -5.87 6.88
C PHE A 256 -1.92 -5.67 8.24
N GLU A 257 -3.10 -5.08 8.23
CA GLU A 257 -3.96 -4.94 9.40
C GLU A 257 -4.69 -6.25 9.73
N ILE A 258 -4.04 -7.14 10.47
CA ILE A 258 -4.58 -8.48 10.83
C ILE A 258 -6.02 -8.38 11.34
N SER A 259 -6.33 -7.37 12.16
CA SER A 259 -7.67 -7.15 12.71
C SER A 259 -8.72 -6.84 11.62
N HIS A 260 -8.39 -5.95 10.68
CA HIS A 260 -9.26 -5.58 9.57
C HIS A 260 -9.45 -6.76 8.61
N LEU A 261 -8.35 -7.40 8.18
CA LEU A 261 -8.39 -8.54 7.27
C LEU A 261 -9.19 -9.70 7.87
N SER A 262 -8.96 -10.03 9.14
CA SER A 262 -9.71 -11.11 9.80
C SER A 262 -11.18 -10.78 9.98
N ARG A 263 -11.53 -9.52 10.28
CA ARG A 263 -12.92 -9.08 10.37
C ARG A 263 -13.65 -9.27 9.03
N LEU A 264 -13.04 -8.92 7.90
CA LEU A 264 -13.60 -9.18 6.58
C LEU A 264 -13.90 -10.67 6.38
N LEU A 265 -13.00 -11.56 6.83
CA LEU A 265 -13.23 -13.00 6.76
C LEU A 265 -14.33 -13.48 7.72
N VAL A 266 -14.42 -12.94 8.93
CA VAL A 266 -15.48 -13.29 9.89
C VAL A 266 -16.86 -12.87 9.39
N GLU A 267 -16.97 -11.70 8.77
CA GLU A 267 -18.24 -11.17 8.26
C GLU A 267 -18.74 -11.91 7.01
N ASN A 268 -17.84 -12.54 6.23
CA ASN A 268 -18.17 -13.11 4.92
C ASN A 268 -17.98 -14.63 4.80
N LEU A 269 -17.30 -15.28 5.74
CA LEU A 269 -17.08 -16.73 5.74
C LEU A 269 -17.86 -17.40 6.86
N SER A 270 -18.40 -18.58 6.57
CA SER A 270 -18.93 -19.49 7.60
C SER A 270 -17.81 -19.97 8.54
N GLU A 271 -18.20 -20.50 9.70
CA GLU A 271 -17.24 -21.09 10.64
C GLU A 271 -16.41 -22.20 10.00
N GLU A 272 -17.06 -23.12 9.27
CA GLU A 272 -16.38 -24.20 8.54
C GLU A 272 -15.38 -23.66 7.51
N GLN A 273 -15.76 -22.60 6.77
CA GLN A 273 -14.86 -21.95 5.82
C GLN A 273 -13.65 -21.31 6.52
N ARG A 274 -13.82 -20.74 7.72
CA ARG A 274 -12.69 -20.19 8.51
C ARG A 274 -11.77 -21.29 9.03
N ILE A 275 -12.29 -22.44 9.44
CA ILE A 275 -11.49 -23.61 9.84
C ILE A 275 -10.69 -24.15 8.66
N ASN A 276 -11.34 -24.32 7.50
CA ASN A 276 -10.68 -24.77 6.27
C ASN A 276 -9.61 -23.77 5.80
N TRP A 277 -9.87 -22.48 5.96
CA TRP A 277 -8.89 -21.43 5.68
C TRP A 277 -7.69 -21.49 6.63
N MET A 278 -7.92 -21.64 7.94
CA MET A 278 -6.86 -21.84 8.91
C MET A 278 -6.02 -23.09 8.60
N ALA A 279 -6.64 -24.17 8.11
CA ALA A 279 -5.92 -25.35 7.65
C ALA A 279 -5.04 -25.05 6.41
N ALA A 280 -5.44 -24.13 5.53
CA ALA A 280 -4.60 -23.69 4.42
C ALA A 280 -3.36 -22.92 4.92
N LEU A 281 -3.52 -22.06 5.94
CA LEU A 281 -2.38 -21.37 6.57
C LEU A 281 -1.38 -22.36 7.18
N PHE A 282 -1.87 -23.39 7.87
CA PHE A 282 -1.00 -24.45 8.40
C PHE A 282 -0.27 -25.25 7.32
N ARG A 283 -0.89 -25.50 6.16
CA ARG A 283 -0.21 -26.19 5.05
C ARG A 283 0.93 -25.36 4.49
N MET A 284 0.72 -24.05 4.38
CA MET A 284 1.74 -23.12 3.89
C MET A 284 2.91 -23.03 4.87
N ALA A 285 2.65 -22.80 6.15
CA ALA A 285 3.65 -22.76 7.23
C ALA A 285 4.29 -24.12 7.57
N HIS A 286 3.96 -25.19 6.82
CA HIS A 286 4.55 -26.52 6.96
C HIS A 286 5.01 -27.05 5.60
N ALA A 287 5.13 -26.19 4.58
CA ALA A 287 5.51 -26.60 3.23
C ALA A 287 6.94 -27.17 3.18
N ASP A 288 7.80 -26.74 4.10
CA ASP A 288 9.18 -27.17 4.23
C ASP A 288 9.38 -28.34 5.22
N GLY A 289 8.38 -28.58 6.09
CA GLY A 289 8.36 -29.62 7.12
C GLY A 289 8.96 -29.19 8.46
N ILE A 290 9.29 -27.92 8.63
CA ILE A 290 9.76 -27.32 9.88
C ILE A 290 8.62 -26.42 10.40
N PHE A 291 8.60 -26.18 11.71
CA PHE A 291 7.61 -25.31 12.33
C PHE A 291 8.33 -24.28 13.17
N HIS A 292 8.33 -23.03 12.74
CA HIS A 292 9.00 -21.96 13.46
C HIS A 292 8.10 -21.41 14.57
N GLU A 293 8.69 -21.05 15.71
CA GLU A 293 7.93 -20.53 16.87
C GLU A 293 7.18 -19.23 16.54
N GLU A 294 7.77 -18.39 15.69
CA GLU A 294 7.15 -17.14 15.25
C GLU A 294 5.93 -17.39 14.34
N GLU A 295 5.96 -18.40 13.49
CA GLU A 295 4.80 -18.80 12.69
C GLU A 295 3.66 -19.31 13.56
N ASP A 296 3.94 -20.16 14.57
CA ASP A 296 2.92 -20.62 15.53
C ASP A 296 2.25 -19.45 16.24
N ARG A 297 3.05 -18.44 16.62
CA ARG A 297 2.55 -17.24 17.28
C ARG A 297 1.60 -16.47 16.36
N HIS A 298 1.95 -16.31 15.09
CA HIS A 298 1.09 -15.65 14.10
C HIS A 298 -0.16 -16.48 13.80
N LEU A 299 -0.06 -17.80 13.64
CA LEU A 299 -1.22 -18.69 13.44
C LEU A 299 -2.20 -18.62 14.62
N ARG A 300 -1.69 -18.58 15.86
CA ARG A 300 -2.51 -18.37 17.06
C ARG A 300 -3.13 -16.98 17.11
N LEU A 301 -2.41 -15.95 16.69
CA LEU A 301 -2.94 -14.59 16.63
C LEU A 301 -4.08 -14.49 15.62
N ILE A 302 -3.86 -15.00 14.41
CA ILE A 302 -4.86 -15.03 13.33
C ILE A 302 -6.09 -15.84 13.78
N SER A 303 -5.92 -17.01 14.42
CA SER A 303 -7.06 -17.82 14.83
C SER A 303 -7.97 -17.11 15.85
N ARG A 304 -7.38 -16.32 16.75
CA ARG A 304 -8.14 -15.48 17.69
C ARG A 304 -8.95 -14.42 16.96
N PHE A 305 -8.37 -13.74 15.97
CA PHE A 305 -9.09 -12.73 15.19
C PHE A 305 -10.14 -13.33 14.25
N LEU A 306 -9.97 -14.59 13.82
CA LEU A 306 -10.98 -15.36 13.10
C LEU A 306 -12.08 -15.95 14.02
N LEU A 307 -12.03 -15.64 15.32
CA LEU A 307 -12.96 -16.11 16.34
C LEU A 307 -13.01 -17.65 16.42
N LEU A 308 -11.87 -18.32 16.21
CA LEU A 308 -11.75 -19.77 16.34
C LEU A 308 -11.39 -20.13 17.79
N SER A 309 -12.11 -21.10 18.33
CA SER A 309 -11.80 -21.72 19.61
C SER A 309 -10.55 -22.61 19.53
N THR A 310 -9.96 -22.94 20.68
CA THR A 310 -8.80 -23.85 20.74
C THR A 310 -9.08 -25.21 20.08
N PRO A 311 -10.23 -25.87 20.28
CA PRO A 311 -10.55 -27.10 19.56
C PRO A 311 -10.54 -26.94 18.04
N GLN A 312 -11.13 -25.87 17.51
CA GLN A 312 -11.18 -25.59 16.07
C GLN A 312 -9.79 -25.28 15.49
N PHE A 313 -8.93 -24.60 16.25
CA PHE A 313 -7.54 -24.38 15.88
C PHE A 313 -6.76 -25.71 15.76
N LEU A 314 -6.94 -26.62 16.71
CA LEU A 314 -6.32 -27.94 16.68
C LEU A 314 -6.88 -28.81 15.55
N GLU A 315 -8.18 -28.71 15.27
CA GLU A 315 -8.81 -29.36 14.13
C GLU A 315 -8.22 -28.90 12.81
N ALA A 316 -8.09 -27.58 12.60
CA ALA A 316 -7.45 -27.02 11.41
C ALA A 316 -6.01 -27.52 11.23
N ARG A 317 -5.23 -27.59 12.32
CA ARG A 317 -3.88 -28.14 12.29
C ARG A 317 -3.85 -29.61 11.89
N LYS A 318 -4.79 -30.40 12.42
CA LYS A 318 -4.92 -31.82 12.10
C LYS A 318 -5.31 -32.04 10.64
N LEU A 319 -6.22 -31.23 10.09
CA LEU A 319 -6.60 -31.26 8.68
C LEU A 319 -5.42 -30.96 7.75
N ALA A 320 -4.51 -30.09 8.17
CA ALA A 320 -3.35 -29.68 7.38
C ALA A 320 -2.18 -30.69 7.45
N THR A 321 -1.87 -31.19 8.65
CA THR A 321 -0.64 -31.96 8.92
C THR A 321 -0.87 -33.45 9.13
N GLY A 322 -2.13 -33.87 9.25
CA GLY A 322 -2.51 -35.24 9.64
C GLY A 322 -2.17 -35.62 11.09
N LYS A 323 -1.67 -34.67 11.90
CA LYS A 323 -1.20 -34.87 13.28
C LYS A 323 -2.00 -34.07 14.29
#